data_AF-A0A3B8RQ36-F1
#
_entry.id   AF-A0A3B8RQ36-F1
#
_cell.length_a   1.000
_cell.length_b   1.000
_cell.length_c   1.000
_cell.angle_alpha   90.00
_cell.angle_beta   90.00
_cell.angle_gamma   90.00
#
_symmetry.space_group_name_H-M   'P 1'
#
loop_
_entity.id
_entity.type
_entity.pdbx_description
1 polymer ?
#
loop_
_entity_poly.entity_id
_entity_poly.type
_entity_poly.pdbx_seq_one_letter_code
_entity_poly.pdbx_strand_id
1 'polypeptide(L)'
;MKKYDAKYFGVATGVFAAFVFILAAIKMIFSNEDYTTYLKPFIPFFNSVNAVNVIGGIAVSFLWGWVLGYFFMIFYHWFDKKSSPKQTND
;
A
#
# COMPACT_ATOMS: atom_id res chain seq x y z
N MET A 1 23.60 -10.06 5.99
CA MET A 1 22.38 -10.50 5.29
C MET A 1 22.07 -9.50 4.19
N LYS A 2 21.79 -9.95 2.95
CA LYS A 2 21.28 -9.08 1.88
C LYS A 2 19.89 -8.62 2.31
N LYS A 3 19.86 -7.48 3.00
CA LYS A 3 18.65 -6.86 3.55
C LYS A 3 17.68 -6.62 2.39
N TYR A 4 16.43 -7.05 2.56
CA TYR A 4 15.39 -7.01 1.55
C TYR A 4 15.40 -5.69 0.77
N ASP A 5 15.42 -5.78 -0.57
CA ASP A 5 15.41 -4.59 -1.41
C ASP A 5 14.07 -3.86 -1.21
N ALA A 6 14.13 -2.63 -0.73
CA ALA A 6 12.96 -1.79 -0.46
C ALA A 6 12.05 -1.68 -1.69
N LYS A 7 12.63 -1.78 -2.89
CA LYS A 7 11.87 -1.77 -4.15
C LYS A 7 10.95 -2.98 -4.27
N TYR A 8 11.44 -4.20 -4.02
CA TYR A 8 10.63 -5.43 -4.16
C TYR A 8 9.58 -5.53 -3.06
N PHE A 9 9.91 -5.13 -1.83
CA PHE A 9 8.93 -5.10 -0.73
C PHE A 9 7.81 -4.08 -1.01
N GLY A 10 8.18 -2.93 -1.57
CA GLY A 10 7.23 -1.96 -2.08
C GLY A 10 6.29 -2.56 -3.14
N VAL A 11 6.81 -3.26 -4.15
CA VAL A 11 5.93 -3.87 -5.16
C VAL A 11 4.97 -4.89 -4.53
N ALA A 12 5.46 -5.73 -3.60
CA ALA A 12 4.62 -6.73 -2.93
C ALA A 12 3.48 -6.10 -2.11
N THR A 13 3.77 -5.03 -1.36
CA THR A 13 2.77 -4.27 -0.60
C THR A 13 1.82 -3.49 -1.51
N GLY A 14 2.29 -3.02 -2.66
CA GLY A 14 1.44 -2.46 -3.73
C GLY A 14 0.43 -3.46 -4.26
N VAL A 15 0.88 -4.66 -4.63
CA VAL A 15 -0.02 -5.75 -5.08
C VAL A 15 -1.02 -6.13 -4.00
N PHE A 16 -0.55 -6.24 -2.75
CA PHE A 16 -1.42 -6.53 -1.61
C PHE A 16 -2.49 -5.45 -1.40
N ALA A 17 -2.11 -4.17 -1.41
CA ALA A 17 -3.06 -3.05 -1.27
C ALA A 17 -4.09 -3.03 -2.40
N ALA A 18 -3.67 -3.29 -3.64
CA ALA A 18 -4.59 -3.42 -4.77
C ALA A 18 -5.58 -4.59 -4.59
N PHE A 19 -5.11 -5.74 -4.10
CA PHE A 19 -5.97 -6.89 -3.83
C PHE A 19 -7.00 -6.60 -2.73
N VAL A 20 -6.58 -5.96 -1.64
CA VAL A 20 -7.49 -5.51 -0.56
C VAL A 20 -8.52 -4.53 -1.09
N PHE A 21 -8.12 -3.58 -1.96
CA PHE A 21 -9.05 -2.66 -2.59
C PHE A 21 -10.08 -3.39 -3.46
N ILE A 22 -9.67 -4.39 -4.26
CA ILE A 22 -10.59 -5.20 -5.06
C ILE A 22 -11.62 -5.89 -4.16
N LEU A 23 -11.18 -6.49 -3.04
CA LEU A 23 -12.08 -7.11 -2.08
C LEU A 23 -13.06 -6.10 -1.46
N ALA A 24 -12.59 -4.88 -1.15
CA ALA A 24 -13.43 -3.81 -0.64
C ALA A 24 -14.46 -3.35 -1.68
N ALA A 25 -14.07 -3.22 -2.95
CA ALA A 25 -14.96 -2.90 -4.06
C ALA A 25 -16.03 -3.97 -4.25
N ILE A 26 -15.65 -5.25 -4.23
CA ILE A 26 -16.59 -6.38 -4.27
C ILE A 26 -17.57 -6.27 -3.09
N LYS A 27 -17.08 -6.06 -1.86
CA LYS A 27 -17.93 -5.94 -0.68
C LYS A 27 -18.96 -4.82 -0.84
N MET A 28 -18.56 -3.63 -1.29
CA MET A 28 -19.48 -2.51 -1.53
C MET A 28 -20.60 -2.86 -2.53
N ILE A 29 -20.28 -3.63 -3.58
CA ILE A 29 -21.26 -4.07 -4.58
C ILE A 29 -22.27 -5.04 -3.95
N PHE A 30 -21.82 -6.00 -3.14
CA PHE A 30 -22.68 -7.04 -2.59
C PHE A 30 -23.42 -6.63 -1.31
N SER A 31 -22.90 -5.70 -0.52
CA SER A 31 -23.55 -5.23 0.72
C SER A 31 -24.48 -4.03 0.54
N ASN A 32 -24.50 -3.39 -0.64
CA ASN A 32 -25.21 -2.12 -0.88
C ASN A 32 -24.80 -0.99 0.10
N GLU A 33 -23.61 -1.08 0.71
CA GLU A 33 -23.08 -0.05 1.60
C GLU A 33 -22.10 0.85 0.83
N ASP A 34 -22.30 2.16 0.96
CA ASP A 34 -21.45 3.16 0.31
C ASP A 34 -20.34 3.64 1.25
N TYR A 35 -19.10 3.22 0.95
CA TYR A 35 -17.90 3.66 1.67
C TYR A 35 -17.06 4.68 0.87
N THR A 36 -17.58 5.24 -0.22
CA THR A 36 -16.86 6.19 -1.08
C THR A 36 -16.39 7.43 -0.31
N THR A 37 -17.15 7.89 0.67
CA THR A 37 -16.78 9.01 1.56
C THR A 37 -15.45 8.77 2.29
N TYR A 38 -15.15 7.54 2.70
CA TYR A 38 -13.89 7.20 3.36
C TYR A 38 -12.73 7.04 2.38
N LEU A 39 -13.03 6.72 1.12
CA LEU A 39 -12.03 6.54 0.06
C LEU A 39 -11.61 7.87 -0.57
N LYS A 40 -12.49 8.87 -0.62
CA LYS A 40 -12.26 10.19 -1.25
C LYS A 40 -10.94 10.88 -0.84
N PRO A 41 -10.53 10.91 0.44
CA PRO A 41 -9.26 11.54 0.82
C PRO A 41 -8.03 10.90 0.17
N PHE A 42 -8.10 9.60 -0.15
CA PHE A 42 -7.00 8.84 -0.73
C PHE A 42 -7.14 8.71 -2.26
N ILE A 43 -8.37 8.68 -2.76
CA ILE A 43 -8.73 8.50 -4.16
C ILE A 43 -9.85 9.51 -4.50
N PRO A 44 -9.51 10.79 -4.77
CA PRO A 44 -10.49 11.88 -4.85
C PRO A 44 -11.50 11.76 -5.99
N PHE A 45 -11.19 10.99 -7.04
CA PHE A 45 -12.13 10.72 -8.14
C PHE A 45 -13.08 9.55 -7.87
N PHE A 46 -12.90 8.79 -6.78
CA PHE A 46 -13.71 7.62 -6.46
C PHE A 46 -15.06 8.02 -5.87
N ASN A 47 -15.99 8.41 -6.73
CA ASN A 47 -17.32 8.89 -6.35
C ASN A 47 -18.40 7.81 -6.32
N SER A 48 -18.18 6.69 -7.01
CA SER A 48 -19.12 5.58 -7.09
C SER A 48 -18.41 4.31 -7.56
N VAL A 49 -19.03 3.16 -7.31
CA VAL A 49 -18.52 1.86 -7.75
C VAL A 49 -18.92 1.62 -9.22
N ASN A 50 -18.21 2.28 -10.14
CA ASN A 50 -18.30 2.03 -11.57
C ASN A 50 -16.97 1.49 -12.13
N ALA A 51 -16.99 0.89 -13.31
CA ALA A 51 -15.82 0.21 -13.88
C ALA A 51 -14.59 1.14 -13.99
N VAL A 52 -14.78 2.40 -14.41
CA VAL A 52 -13.69 3.37 -14.58
C VAL A 52 -13.06 3.75 -13.24
N ASN A 53 -13.88 4.04 -12.24
CA ASN A 53 -13.43 4.38 -10.89
C ASN A 53 -12.74 3.20 -10.21
N VAL A 54 -13.22 1.97 -10.42
CA VAL A 54 -12.60 0.75 -9.88
C VAL A 54 -11.22 0.54 -10.51
N ILE A 55 -11.08 0.65 -11.83
CA ILE A 55 -9.78 0.53 -12.51
C ILE A 55 -8.80 1.59 -12.02
N GLY A 56 -9.24 2.85 -11.95
CA GLY A 56 -8.42 3.94 -11.40
C GLY A 56 -8.07 3.71 -9.93
N GLY A 57 -9.02 3.24 -9.13
CA GLY A 57 -8.85 2.93 -7.72
C GLY A 57 -7.80 1.84 -7.49
N ILE A 58 -7.81 0.77 -8.30
CA ILE A 58 -6.80 -0.30 -8.26
C ILE A 58 -5.40 0.28 -8.49
N ALA A 59 -5.23 1.14 -9.51
CA ALA A 59 -3.94 1.76 -9.82
C ALA A 59 -3.46 2.67 -8.68
N VAL A 60 -4.35 3.48 -8.11
CA VAL A 60 -4.01 4.38 -6.99
C VAL A 60 -3.70 3.59 -5.72
N SER A 61 -4.46 2.54 -5.41
CA SER A 61 -4.20 1.65 -4.28
C SER A 61 -2.86 0.93 -4.42
N PHE A 62 -2.50 0.49 -5.63
CA PHE A 62 -1.17 -0.06 -5.89
C PHE A 62 -0.06 0.95 -5.61
N LEU A 63 -0.20 2.19 -6.12
CA LEU A 63 0.79 3.26 -5.90
C LEU A 63 0.94 3.59 -4.41
N TRP A 64 -0.17 3.71 -3.68
CA TRP A 64 -0.13 3.95 -2.23
C TRP A 64 0.53 2.81 -1.48
N GLY A 65 0.15 1.56 -1.78
CA GLY A 65 0.78 0.39 -1.17
C GLY A 65 2.28 0.33 -1.48
N TRP A 66 2.67 0.64 -2.71
CA TRP A 66 4.07 0.69 -3.13
C TRP A 66 4.88 1.72 -2.34
N VAL A 67 4.36 2.95 -2.25
CA VAL A 67 4.98 4.04 -1.50
C VAL A 67 5.09 3.67 -0.02
N LEU A 68 4.02 3.18 0.59
CA LEU A 68 4.00 2.78 2.01
C LEU A 68 5.00 1.67 2.30
N GLY A 69 5.07 0.64 1.46
CA GLY A 69 6.05 -0.45 1.64
C GLY A 69 7.49 0.02 1.48
N TYR A 70 7.76 0.88 0.49
CA TYR A 70 9.08 1.46 0.31
C TYR A 70 9.52 2.25 1.55
N PHE A 71 8.65 3.14 2.05
CA PHE A 71 8.91 3.90 3.29
C PHE A 71 9.07 2.99 4.50
N PHE A 72 8.21 1.97 4.66
CA PHE A 72 8.31 1.00 5.75
C PHE A 72 9.69 0.34 5.78
N MET A 73 10.22 -0.07 4.62
CA MET A 73 11.54 -0.69 4.55
C MET A 73 12.67 0.30 4.86
N ILE A 74 12.54 1.58 4.47
CA ILE A 74 13.49 2.63 4.86
C ILE A 74 13.51 2.80 6.39
N PHE A 75 12.34 2.92 7.01
CA PHE A 75 12.24 3.04 8.46
C PHE A 75 12.80 1.81 9.17
N TYR A 76 12.49 0.61 8.67
CA TYR A 76 13.05 -0.64 9.18
C TYR A 76 14.57 -0.64 9.13
N HIS A 77 15.16 -0.25 8.00
CA HIS A 77 16.62 -0.15 7.88
C HIS A 77 17.23 0.91 8.80
N TRP A 78 16.55 2.03 9.02
CA TRP A 78 17.00 3.09 9.94
C TRP A 78 17.00 2.60 11.39
N PHE A 79 15.93 1.92 11.83
CA PHE A 79 15.86 1.31 13.15
C PHE A 79 16.89 0.20 13.33
N ASP A 80 17.04 -0.69 12.36
CA ASP A 80 18.02 -1.78 12.43
C ASP A 80 19.46 -1.24 12.51
N LYS A 81 19.78 -0.16 11.80
CA LYS A 81 21.08 0.53 11.91
C LYS A 81 21.29 1.18 13.29
N LYS A 82 20.23 1.68 13.92
CA LYS A 82 20.29 2.33 15.24
C LYS A 82 20.36 1.31 16.39
N SER A 83 19.71 0.17 16.25
CA SER A 83 19.65 -0.91 17.24
C SER A 83 20.84 -1.87 17.14
N SER A 84 21.53 -1.89 16.00
CA SER A 84 22.81 -2.56 15.84
C SER A 84 23.85 -1.53 15.37
N PRO A 85 24.34 -0.65 16.28
CA PRO A 85 25.68 -0.13 16.07
C PRO A 85 26.57 -1.36 16.11
N LYS A 86 26.99 -1.84 14.94
CA LYS A 86 27.97 -2.93 14.88
C LYS A 86 29.06 -2.63 15.89
N GLN A 87 29.48 -3.66 16.61
CA GLN A 87 30.84 -3.80 17.08
C GLN A 87 31.78 -3.34 15.94
N THR A 88 32.11 -2.06 15.93
CA THR A 88 33.39 -1.54 15.49
C THR A 88 34.35 -2.03 16.55
N ASN A 89 34.85 -3.25 16.38
CA ASN A 89 36.13 -3.68 16.93
C ASN A 89 36.73 -4.56 15.83
N ASP A 90 37.73 -3.96 15.18
CA ASP A 90 38.87 -4.51 14.47
C ASP A 90 38.65 -5.48 13.28
#